data_AF-E7GEA7-F1
#
_entry.id   AF-E7GEA7-F1
#
_cell.length_a   1.000
_cell.length_b   1.000
_cell.length_c   1.000
_cell.angle_alpha   90.00
_cell.angle_beta   90.00
_cell.angle_gamma   90.00
#
_symmetry.space_group_name_H-M   'P 1'
#
loop_
_entity.id
_entity.type
_entity.pdbx_description
1 polymer ?
#
loop_
_entity_poly.entity_id
_entity_poly.type
_entity_poly.pdbx_seq_one_letter_code
_entity_poly.pdbx_strand_id
1 'polypeptide(L)'
;MFNNKFKKYKKVYFIDCENVGFELPFPIDKNAYYYYFCNNNAKIDFNSVNTLMNHRNIGLYTHTASKQKKNSLDFCIVVELTKMVLKYKENKEYYIVSKDKGYGDAINILKGDYSINIDCIPNVSISQILTDYQKEPLLIKRLEKFIDLDMLVYIRNENELCQLLGQLNYDKLILLRHEEIRNDILNLKWDIFNREFQFLINGKQINKLKEYKKALKCFENYSNNKRLYPSRKLKEKAEKLSISDYVVEAYQSKMDLLDCLKNHLGNEEGIKVFNEFVKC
;
A
#
# COMPACT_ATOMS: atom_id res chain seq x y z
N MET A 1 -1.78 -34.75 24.69
CA MET A 1 -3.07 -35.12 24.07
C MET A 1 -3.55 -33.97 23.20
N PHE A 2 -3.59 -34.14 21.88
CA PHE A 2 -3.98 -33.06 20.96
C PHE A 2 -5.50 -32.98 20.83
N ASN A 3 -6.06 -31.85 21.24
CA ASN A 3 -7.50 -31.60 21.30
C ASN A 3 -8.14 -31.66 19.89
N ASN A 4 -9.24 -32.42 19.71
CA ASN A 4 -10.02 -32.50 18.45
C ASN A 4 -10.67 -31.15 18.05
N LYS A 5 -10.41 -30.08 18.82
CA LYS A 5 -10.94 -28.72 18.69
C LYS A 5 -10.78 -28.12 17.28
N PHE A 6 -9.72 -28.48 16.57
CA PHE A 6 -9.34 -27.86 15.29
C PHE A 6 -10.05 -28.42 14.06
N LYS A 7 -10.59 -29.65 14.13
CA LYS A 7 -11.16 -30.32 12.94
C LYS A 7 -12.29 -29.53 12.31
N LYS A 8 -13.13 -28.88 13.12
CA LYS A 8 -14.33 -28.16 12.66
C LYS A 8 -14.06 -26.82 11.96
N TYR A 9 -12.88 -26.22 12.12
CA TYR A 9 -12.59 -24.88 11.56
C TYR A 9 -11.94 -25.00 10.19
N LYS A 10 -12.49 -24.33 9.17
CA LYS A 10 -11.91 -24.36 7.80
C LYS A 10 -10.69 -23.46 7.65
N LYS A 11 -10.57 -22.44 8.51
CA LYS A 11 -9.47 -21.47 8.48
C LYS A 11 -8.72 -21.48 9.80
N VAL A 12 -7.39 -21.34 9.75
CA VAL A 12 -6.55 -21.23 10.94
C VAL A 12 -5.59 -20.06 10.78
N TYR A 13 -5.64 -19.13 11.72
CA TYR A 13 -4.80 -17.93 11.74
C TYR A 13 -3.76 -18.04 12.86
N PHE A 14 -2.48 -17.86 12.53
CA PHE A 14 -1.37 -17.77 13.47
C PHE A 14 -1.01 -16.29 13.60
N ILE A 15 -1.27 -15.71 14.78
CA ILE A 15 -1.13 -14.27 15.02
C ILE A 15 0.20 -14.01 15.71
N ASP A 16 1.10 -13.33 15.02
CA ASP A 16 2.40 -12.93 15.53
C ASP A 16 2.26 -11.64 16.34
N CYS A 17 2.00 -11.79 17.64
CA CYS A 17 1.64 -10.67 18.50
C CYS A 17 2.81 -9.70 18.75
N GLU A 18 4.05 -10.15 18.54
CA GLU A 18 5.23 -9.28 18.61
C GLU A 18 5.20 -8.24 17.49
N ASN A 19 4.81 -8.65 16.29
CA ASN A 19 4.78 -7.78 15.12
C ASN A 19 3.48 -6.98 14.96
N VAL A 20 2.35 -7.56 15.37
CA VAL A 20 1.02 -7.03 15.03
C VAL A 20 0.14 -6.69 16.23
N GLY A 21 0.57 -7.01 17.45
CA GLY A 21 -0.24 -6.85 18.65
C GLY A 21 -1.39 -7.88 18.73
N PHE A 22 -2.42 -7.56 19.51
CA PHE A 22 -3.54 -8.46 19.82
C PHE A 22 -4.79 -8.23 18.96
N GLU A 23 -4.84 -7.15 18.20
CA GLU A 23 -5.99 -6.79 17.37
C GLU A 23 -5.91 -7.45 15.99
N LEU A 24 -7.03 -8.01 15.52
CA LEU A 24 -7.14 -8.60 14.19
C LEU A 24 -7.58 -7.53 13.17
N PRO A 25 -7.08 -7.59 11.92
CA PRO A 25 -7.48 -6.66 10.87
C PRO A 25 -8.88 -6.96 10.28
N PHE A 26 -9.57 -7.98 10.79
CA PHE A 26 -10.86 -8.45 10.33
C PHE A 26 -11.73 -8.94 11.50
N PRO A 27 -13.06 -8.98 11.34
CA PRO A 27 -13.95 -9.56 12.33
C PRO A 27 -13.62 -11.04 12.61
N ILE A 28 -13.84 -11.46 13.84
CA ILE A 28 -13.67 -12.87 14.26
C ILE A 28 -14.71 -13.73 13.53
N ASP A 29 -14.23 -14.59 12.63
CA ASP A 29 -15.03 -15.62 11.98
C ASP A 29 -15.22 -16.81 12.93
N LYS A 30 -16.48 -17.15 13.23
CA LYS A 30 -16.85 -18.29 14.08
C LYS A 30 -16.40 -19.64 13.50
N ASN A 31 -16.15 -19.71 12.19
CA ASN A 31 -15.67 -20.89 11.47
C ASN A 31 -14.14 -20.93 11.30
N ALA A 32 -13.43 -19.93 11.83
CA ALA A 32 -11.98 -19.87 11.86
C ALA A 32 -11.44 -20.11 13.27
N TYR A 33 -10.23 -20.64 13.36
CA TYR A 33 -9.46 -20.72 14.60
C TYR A 33 -8.37 -19.65 14.62
N TYR A 34 -8.24 -18.94 15.73
CA TYR A 34 -7.21 -17.92 15.92
C TYR A 34 -6.23 -18.36 17.00
N TYR A 35 -4.96 -18.48 16.65
CA TYR A 35 -3.91 -18.89 17.56
C TYR A 35 -2.89 -17.76 17.75
N TYR A 36 -2.90 -17.16 18.93
CA TYR A 36 -2.07 -16.00 19.26
C TYR A 36 -0.73 -16.46 19.83
N PHE A 37 0.37 -16.02 19.22
CA PHE A 37 1.73 -16.30 19.66
C PHE A 37 2.30 -15.07 20.34
N CYS A 38 2.57 -15.19 21.64
CA CYS A 38 3.03 -14.10 22.49
C CYS A 38 4.41 -14.42 23.08
N ASN A 39 5.24 -13.38 23.22
CA ASN A 39 6.45 -13.39 24.04
C ASN A 39 6.23 -12.50 25.28
N ASN A 40 7.13 -12.55 26.27
CA ASN A 40 7.03 -11.71 27.47
C ASN A 40 7.18 -10.19 27.20
N ASN A 41 7.64 -9.78 26.01
CA ASN A 41 7.82 -8.36 25.64
C ASN A 41 6.56 -7.74 25.04
N ALA A 42 5.69 -8.53 24.42
CA ALA A 42 4.36 -8.10 24.05
C ALA A 42 3.63 -7.83 25.37
N LYS A 43 3.47 -6.55 25.74
CA LYS A 43 2.62 -6.15 26.87
C LYS A 43 1.23 -6.73 26.59
N ILE A 44 0.94 -7.87 27.20
CA ILE A 44 -0.34 -8.53 27.11
C ILE A 44 -1.33 -7.56 27.74
N ASP A 45 -2.11 -6.86 26.92
CA ASP A 45 -3.26 -6.15 27.44
C ASP A 45 -4.31 -7.20 27.83
N PHE A 46 -4.32 -7.52 29.13
CA PHE A 46 -5.21 -8.52 29.69
C PHE A 46 -6.69 -8.21 29.43
N ASN A 47 -7.09 -6.94 29.25
CA ASN A 47 -8.48 -6.60 28.91
C ASN A 47 -8.83 -6.99 27.48
N SER A 48 -7.93 -6.70 26.53
CA SER A 48 -8.04 -7.15 25.14
C SER A 48 -8.03 -8.68 25.04
N VAL A 49 -7.13 -9.34 25.77
CA VAL A 49 -7.05 -10.80 25.81
C VAL A 49 -8.28 -11.43 26.47
N ASN A 50 -8.82 -10.89 27.56
CA ASN A 50 -10.03 -11.44 28.20
C ASN A 50 -11.26 -11.35 27.28
N THR A 51 -11.38 -10.24 26.53
CA THR A 51 -12.47 -10.08 25.56
C THR A 51 -12.34 -11.07 24.40
N LEU A 52 -11.13 -11.29 23.89
CA LEU A 52 -10.83 -12.27 22.84
C LEU A 52 -11.02 -13.72 23.34
N MET A 53 -10.53 -14.05 24.53
CA MET A 53 -10.53 -15.42 25.07
C MET A 53 -11.93 -15.94 25.44
N ASN A 54 -12.93 -15.07 25.53
CA ASN A 54 -14.34 -15.47 25.63
C ASN A 54 -14.83 -16.25 24.40
N HIS A 55 -14.13 -16.12 23.27
CA HIS A 55 -14.42 -16.86 22.05
C HIS A 55 -13.81 -18.27 22.09
N ARG A 56 -14.66 -19.30 22.01
CA ARG A 56 -14.23 -20.72 22.03
C ARG A 56 -13.28 -21.11 20.88
N ASN A 57 -13.19 -20.29 19.83
CA ASN A 57 -12.33 -20.48 18.66
C ASN A 57 -10.98 -19.73 18.75
N ILE A 58 -10.63 -19.21 19.92
CA ILE A 58 -9.33 -18.58 20.17
C ILE A 58 -8.48 -19.49 21.08
N GLY A 59 -7.17 -19.50 20.81
CA GLY A 59 -6.14 -20.11 21.64
C GLY A 59 -4.95 -19.18 21.79
N LEU A 60 -4.22 -19.35 22.89
CA LEU A 60 -3.07 -18.54 23.24
C LEU A 60 -1.85 -19.46 23.44
N TYR A 61 -0.75 -19.12 22.78
CA TYR A 61 0.58 -19.68 22.99
C TYR A 61 1.46 -18.61 23.62
N THR A 62 1.85 -18.84 24.87
CA THR A 62 2.79 -17.97 25.59
C THR A 62 4.17 -18.62 25.60
N HIS A 63 5.12 -17.99 24.92
CA HIS A 63 6.51 -18.43 24.95
C HIS A 63 7.24 -17.83 26.16
N THR A 64 7.37 -18.62 27.23
CA THR A 64 8.11 -18.25 28.45
C THR A 64 9.55 -18.76 28.38
N ALA A 65 10.38 -18.20 27.50
CA ALA A 65 11.82 -18.52 27.51
C ALA A 65 12.59 -17.53 28.38
N SER A 66 13.36 -18.06 29.34
CA SER A 66 14.20 -17.32 30.29
C SER A 66 15.41 -16.60 29.66
N LYS A 67 15.67 -16.80 28.36
CA LYS A 67 16.68 -16.07 27.56
C LYS A 67 16.14 -15.85 26.15
N GLN A 68 15.73 -14.61 25.85
CA GLN A 68 15.18 -14.20 24.56
C GLN A 68 16.23 -14.36 23.45
N LYS A 69 16.07 -15.39 22.61
CA LYS A 69 16.84 -15.50 21.37
C LYS A 69 16.02 -14.87 20.25
N LYS A 70 16.68 -14.00 19.47
CA LYS A 70 16.10 -13.39 18.26
C LYS A 70 15.44 -14.47 17.39
N ASN A 71 14.24 -14.19 16.87
CA ASN A 71 13.43 -15.07 16.00
C ASN A 71 12.89 -16.36 16.66
N SER A 72 12.90 -16.50 17.99
CA SER A 72 12.37 -17.70 18.64
C SER A 72 10.85 -17.86 18.45
N LEU A 73 10.11 -16.75 18.42
CA LEU A 73 8.65 -16.76 18.23
C LEU A 73 8.29 -17.18 16.80
N ASP A 74 8.99 -16.65 15.80
CA ASP A 74 8.83 -17.02 14.39
C ASP A 74 9.03 -18.51 14.18
N PHE A 75 10.07 -19.09 14.82
CA PHE A 75 10.32 -20.51 14.79
C PHE A 75 9.16 -21.31 15.42
N CYS A 76 8.63 -20.87 16.55
CA CYS A 76 7.45 -21.50 17.18
C CYS A 76 6.22 -21.46 16.25
N ILE A 77 5.98 -20.34 15.58
CA ILE A 77 4.89 -20.18 14.61
C ILE A 77 5.05 -21.17 13.47
N VAL A 78 6.22 -21.26 12.85
CA VAL A 78 6.51 -22.17 11.73
C VAL A 78 6.36 -23.64 12.14
N VAL A 79 6.86 -24.01 13.31
CA VAL A 79 6.72 -25.38 13.84
C VAL A 79 5.26 -25.75 14.04
N GLU A 80 4.47 -24.86 14.63
CA GLU A 80 3.07 -25.14 14.93
C GLU A 80 2.21 -25.15 13.66
N LEU A 81 2.49 -24.25 12.70
CA LEU A 81 1.93 -24.30 11.36
C LEU A 81 2.19 -25.66 10.71
N THR A 82 3.45 -26.11 10.72
CA THR A 82 3.85 -27.40 10.13
C THR A 82 3.09 -28.57 10.75
N LYS A 83 2.99 -28.62 12.09
CA LYS A 83 2.21 -29.67 12.78
C LYS A 83 0.74 -29.65 12.36
N MET A 84 0.15 -28.46 12.24
CA MET A 84 -1.26 -28.30 11.88
C MET A 84 -1.52 -28.69 10.43
N VAL A 85 -0.62 -28.33 9.52
CA VAL A 85 -0.64 -28.77 8.12
C VAL A 85 -0.57 -30.28 8.09
N LEU A 86 0.45 -30.90 8.69
CA LEU A 86 0.66 -32.35 8.66
C LEU A 86 -0.56 -33.15 9.15
N LYS A 87 -1.24 -32.66 10.18
CA LYS A 87 -2.35 -33.36 10.82
C LYS A 87 -3.71 -33.11 10.15
N TYR A 88 -3.91 -31.94 9.55
CA TYR A 88 -5.24 -31.48 9.10
C TYR A 88 -5.25 -30.95 7.67
N LYS A 89 -4.50 -31.59 6.77
CA LYS A 89 -4.26 -31.19 5.37
C LYS A 89 -5.51 -30.88 4.54
N GLU A 90 -6.60 -31.62 4.76
CA GLU A 90 -7.77 -31.57 3.88
C GLU A 90 -8.69 -30.37 4.18
N ASN A 91 -9.03 -29.63 3.12
CA ASN A 91 -10.04 -28.56 3.13
C ASN A 91 -9.80 -27.47 4.20
N LYS A 92 -8.53 -27.16 4.46
CA LYS A 92 -8.13 -26.08 5.37
C LYS A 92 -7.25 -25.04 4.68
N GLU A 93 -7.48 -23.80 5.09
CA GLU A 93 -6.65 -22.65 4.73
C GLU A 93 -5.92 -22.16 5.98
N TYR A 94 -4.63 -21.86 5.84
CA TYR A 94 -3.80 -21.39 6.94
C TYR A 94 -3.28 -19.99 6.64
N TYR A 95 -3.20 -19.15 7.65
CA TYR A 95 -2.74 -17.78 7.49
C TYR A 95 -1.80 -17.41 8.62
N ILE A 96 -0.64 -16.86 8.29
CA ILE A 96 0.21 -16.15 9.25
C ILE A 96 -0.18 -14.68 9.19
N VAL A 97 -0.43 -14.06 10.34
CA VAL A 97 -0.70 -12.62 10.45
C VAL A 97 0.52 -11.97 11.10
N SER A 98 1.41 -11.43 10.27
CA SER A 98 2.65 -10.78 10.71
C SER A 98 3.08 -9.66 9.75
N LYS A 99 3.86 -8.70 10.25
CA LYS A 99 4.58 -7.72 9.42
C LYS A 99 5.90 -8.27 8.89
N ASP A 100 6.40 -9.35 9.48
CA ASP A 100 7.66 -9.96 9.08
C ASP A 100 7.50 -10.74 7.76
N LYS A 101 8.45 -10.53 6.85
CA LYS A 101 8.54 -11.22 5.57
C LYS A 101 9.32 -12.54 5.68
N GLY A 102 9.93 -12.83 6.84
CA GLY A 102 10.76 -14.01 7.09
C GLY A 102 10.05 -15.37 6.93
N TYR A 103 8.72 -15.39 6.85
CA TYR A 103 7.94 -16.63 6.70
C TYR A 103 7.88 -17.18 5.27
N GLY A 104 8.35 -16.43 4.27
CA GLY A 104 8.15 -16.76 2.86
C GLY A 104 8.66 -18.14 2.45
N ASP A 105 9.89 -18.50 2.85
CA ASP A 105 10.50 -19.77 2.48
C ASP A 105 9.75 -20.96 3.09
N ALA A 106 9.36 -20.86 4.37
CA ALA A 106 8.59 -21.88 5.06
C ALA A 106 7.21 -22.09 4.40
N ILE A 107 6.52 -20.99 4.03
CA ILE A 107 5.25 -21.04 3.31
C ILE A 107 5.40 -21.74 1.96
N ASN A 108 6.43 -21.39 1.19
CA ASN A 108 6.66 -21.95 -0.15
C ASN A 108 6.95 -23.45 -0.09
N ILE A 109 7.78 -23.90 0.87
CA ILE A 109 8.05 -25.34 1.10
C ILE A 109 6.75 -26.08 1.42
N LEU A 110 5.98 -25.59 2.40
CA LEU A 110 4.74 -26.26 2.80
C LEU A 110 3.68 -26.27 1.69
N LYS A 111 3.58 -25.20 0.89
CA LYS A 111 2.72 -25.17 -0.31
C LYS A 111 3.10 -26.25 -1.31
N GLY A 112 4.40 -26.36 -1.62
CA GLY A 112 4.92 -27.33 -2.58
C GLY A 112 4.72 -28.78 -2.13
N ASP A 113 5.13 -29.08 -0.91
CA ASP A 113 5.15 -30.46 -0.40
C ASP A 113 3.76 -31.01 -0.07
N TYR A 114 2.81 -30.13 0.30
CA TYR A 114 1.49 -30.55 0.82
C TYR A 114 0.30 -30.03 0.01
N SER A 115 0.51 -29.28 -1.08
CA SER A 115 -0.55 -28.75 -1.96
C SER A 115 -1.66 -28.03 -1.19
N ILE A 116 -1.27 -27.14 -0.28
CA ILE A 116 -2.14 -26.52 0.72
C ILE A 116 -2.14 -24.99 0.62
N ASN A 117 -3.27 -24.36 0.91
CA ASN A 117 -3.39 -22.90 0.88
C ASN A 117 -2.85 -22.30 2.18
N ILE A 118 -1.73 -21.58 2.08
CA ILE A 118 -1.07 -20.90 3.20
C ILE A 118 -0.67 -19.49 2.79
N ASP A 119 -1.14 -18.42 3.44
CA ASP A 119 -0.70 -17.06 3.08
C ASP A 119 -0.23 -16.25 4.29
N CYS A 120 0.59 -15.23 4.04
CA CYS A 120 0.99 -14.26 5.06
C CYS A 120 0.21 -12.96 4.84
N ILE A 121 -0.59 -12.56 5.83
CA ILE A 121 -1.39 -11.34 5.82
C ILE A 121 -0.63 -10.25 6.60
N PRO A 122 -0.18 -9.17 5.93
CA PRO A 122 0.42 -8.05 6.63
C PRO A 122 -0.66 -7.30 7.43
N ASN A 123 -0.61 -7.38 8.75
CA ASN A 123 -1.43 -6.56 9.62
C ASN A 123 -0.72 -5.23 9.88
N VAL A 124 -1.23 -4.15 9.30
CA VAL A 124 -0.80 -2.78 9.61
C VAL A 124 -2.01 -2.11 10.22
N SER A 125 -1.91 -1.63 11.46
CA SER A 125 -2.99 -0.84 12.05
C SER A 125 -3.17 0.45 11.24
N ILE A 126 -4.42 0.90 11.07
CA ILE A 126 -4.71 2.20 10.44
C ILE A 126 -3.91 3.30 11.14
N SER A 127 -3.78 3.25 12.46
CA SER A 127 -2.96 4.21 13.21
C SER A 127 -1.51 4.23 12.75
N GLN A 128 -0.90 3.08 12.44
CA GLN A 128 0.48 3.02 11.93
C GLN A 128 0.56 3.48 10.47
N ILE A 129 -0.42 3.14 9.64
CA ILE A 129 -0.56 3.68 8.28
C ILE A 129 -0.62 5.21 8.38
N LEU A 130 -1.55 5.75 9.17
CA LEU A 130 -1.70 7.18 9.40
C LEU A 130 -0.45 7.81 10.05
N THR A 131 0.31 7.11 10.89
CA THR A 131 1.56 7.63 11.49
C THR A 131 2.72 7.65 10.48
N ASP A 132 2.82 6.63 9.62
CA ASP A 132 3.76 6.61 8.50
C ASP A 132 3.41 7.69 7.46
N TYR A 133 2.11 8.00 7.30
CA TYR A 133 1.58 9.09 6.49
C TYR A 133 1.46 10.44 7.22
N GLN A 134 1.62 10.53 8.55
CA GLN A 134 1.75 11.79 9.31
C GLN A 134 3.03 12.53 8.96
N LYS A 135 3.99 11.82 8.35
CA LYS A 135 5.16 12.40 7.68
C LYS A 135 4.80 13.12 6.36
N GLU A 136 3.54 13.05 5.90
CA GLU A 136 2.99 13.75 4.72
C GLU A 136 1.83 14.69 5.16
N PRO A 137 2.13 15.92 5.64
CA PRO A 137 1.17 16.86 6.24
C PRO A 137 -0.03 17.26 5.36
N LEU A 138 0.10 17.07 4.04
CA LEU A 138 -0.93 17.43 3.06
C LEU A 138 -2.10 16.44 3.00
N LEU A 139 -1.87 15.18 3.39
CA LEU A 139 -2.88 14.12 3.35
C LEU A 139 -3.91 14.29 4.49
N ILE A 140 -3.41 14.59 5.69
CA ILE A 140 -4.21 14.74 6.92
C ILE A 140 -5.12 15.95 6.83
N LYS A 141 -4.59 17.11 6.41
CA LYS A 141 -5.38 18.34 6.17
C LYS A 141 -6.50 18.18 5.14
N ARG A 142 -6.40 17.17 4.26
CA ARG A 142 -7.43 16.87 3.27
C ARG A 142 -8.43 15.86 3.79
N LEU A 143 -8.00 14.81 4.50
CA LEU A 143 -8.90 13.88 5.19
C LEU A 143 -9.80 14.60 6.21
N GLU A 144 -9.25 15.58 6.94
CA GLU A 144 -9.98 16.52 7.80
C GLU A 144 -11.17 17.22 7.13
N LYS A 145 -11.13 17.43 5.81
CA LYS A 145 -12.23 18.06 5.07
C LYS A 145 -13.34 17.09 4.67
N PHE A 146 -13.07 15.78 4.66
CA PHE A 146 -13.99 14.75 4.15
C PHE A 146 -14.52 13.83 5.26
N ILE A 147 -13.79 13.70 6.36
CA ILE A 147 -14.14 12.87 7.50
C ILE A 147 -13.85 13.70 8.76
N ASP A 148 -14.84 13.80 9.64
CA ASP A 148 -14.64 14.36 10.97
C ASP A 148 -13.53 13.56 11.66
N LEU A 149 -12.40 14.19 11.99
CA LEU A 149 -11.25 13.51 12.57
C LEU A 149 -11.61 12.78 13.85
N ASP A 150 -12.58 13.31 14.60
CA ASP A 150 -13.06 12.69 15.82
C ASP A 150 -13.71 11.33 15.53
N MET A 151 -14.30 11.15 14.34
CA MET A 151 -14.80 9.85 13.89
C MET A 151 -13.69 8.86 13.52
N LEU A 152 -12.54 9.33 13.02
CA LEU A 152 -11.39 8.46 12.72
C LEU A 152 -10.79 7.84 13.99
N VAL A 153 -10.96 8.47 15.16
CA VAL A 153 -10.54 7.93 16.46
C VAL A 153 -11.29 6.64 16.83
N TYR A 154 -12.51 6.48 16.33
CA TYR A 154 -13.34 5.29 16.58
C TYR A 154 -13.13 4.17 15.54
N ILE A 155 -12.41 4.44 14.45
CA ILE A 155 -12.16 3.49 13.36
C ILE A 155 -10.91 2.68 13.68
N ARG A 156 -11.09 1.39 13.96
CA ARG A 156 -10.03 0.54 14.52
C ARG A 156 -9.24 -0.21 13.43
N ASN A 157 -9.87 -0.44 12.28
CA ASN A 157 -9.30 -1.21 11.18
C ASN A 157 -9.84 -0.78 9.80
N GLU A 158 -9.17 -1.25 8.74
CA GLU A 158 -9.46 -0.91 7.34
C GLU A 158 -10.86 -1.30 6.89
N ASN A 159 -11.41 -2.38 7.43
CA ASN A 159 -12.76 -2.81 7.09
C ASN A 159 -13.82 -1.88 7.67
N GLU A 160 -13.63 -1.37 8.89
CA GLU A 160 -14.51 -0.36 9.49
C GLU A 160 -14.46 0.96 8.72
N LEU A 161 -13.27 1.40 8.30
CA LEU A 161 -13.11 2.57 7.44
C LEU A 161 -13.85 2.38 6.11
N CYS A 162 -13.65 1.22 5.48
CA CYS A 162 -14.30 0.84 4.21
C CYS A 162 -15.83 0.78 4.33
N GLN A 163 -16.35 0.21 5.42
CA GLN A 163 -17.79 0.16 5.68
C GLN A 163 -18.37 1.55 5.96
N LEU A 164 -17.70 2.36 6.77
CA LEU A 164 -18.13 3.72 7.07
C LEU A 164 -18.17 4.57 5.80
N LEU A 165 -17.10 4.54 4.99
CA LEU A 165 -17.05 5.27 3.73
C LEU A 165 -18.11 4.79 2.74
N GLY A 166 -18.37 3.49 2.70
CA GLY A 166 -19.45 2.92 1.89
C GLY A 166 -20.84 3.35 2.36
N GLN A 167 -21.10 3.37 3.68
CA GLN A 167 -22.37 3.81 4.26
C GLN A 167 -22.62 5.31 4.06
N LEU A 168 -21.56 6.12 4.16
CA LEU A 168 -21.60 7.55 3.94
C LEU A 168 -21.57 7.94 2.45
N ASN A 169 -21.56 6.95 1.55
CA ASN A 169 -21.53 7.13 0.10
C ASN A 169 -20.33 7.98 -0.39
N TYR A 170 -19.23 7.96 0.37
CA TYR A 170 -18.02 8.69 0.02
C TYR A 170 -17.23 7.95 -1.06
N ASP A 171 -16.61 8.75 -1.93
CA ASP A 171 -15.79 8.27 -3.03
C ASP A 171 -14.65 7.40 -2.47
N LYS A 172 -14.50 6.17 -2.99
CA LYS A 172 -13.50 5.17 -2.54
C LYS A 172 -12.05 5.62 -2.74
N LEU A 173 -11.90 6.77 -3.40
CA LEU A 173 -10.68 7.32 -3.95
C LEU A 173 -10.37 8.66 -3.26
N ILE A 174 -9.36 8.69 -2.40
CA ILE A 174 -8.87 9.92 -1.75
C ILE A 174 -8.03 10.70 -2.75
N LEU A 175 -8.36 11.97 -3.00
CA LEU A 175 -7.58 12.84 -3.88
C LEU A 175 -6.27 13.32 -3.23
N LEU A 176 -5.14 12.80 -3.71
CA LEU A 176 -3.80 13.13 -3.23
C LEU A 176 -3.23 14.37 -3.93
N ARG A 177 -3.26 14.38 -5.27
CA ARG A 177 -2.78 15.48 -6.11
C ARG A 177 -3.83 15.82 -7.14
N HIS A 178 -3.92 17.12 -7.41
CA HIS A 178 -4.77 17.68 -8.44
C HIS A 178 -3.97 18.75 -9.16
N GLU A 179 -4.01 18.71 -10.49
CA GLU A 179 -3.39 19.72 -11.32
C GLU A 179 -4.21 19.90 -12.60
N GLU A 180 -4.45 21.14 -12.98
CA GLU A 180 -5.05 21.50 -14.26
C GLU A 180 -3.95 22.02 -15.18
N ILE A 181 -3.72 21.33 -16.29
CA ILE A 181 -2.71 21.73 -17.27
C ILE A 181 -3.35 21.79 -18.64
N ARG A 182 -3.51 23.02 -19.15
CA ARG A 182 -4.17 23.29 -20.44
C ARG A 182 -5.62 22.77 -20.41
N ASN A 183 -5.89 21.64 -21.07
CA ASN A 183 -7.20 21.01 -21.17
C ASN A 183 -7.28 19.66 -20.42
N ASP A 184 -6.21 19.29 -19.70
CA ASP A 184 -6.14 18.03 -18.98
C ASP A 184 -6.25 18.29 -17.47
N ILE A 185 -7.25 17.64 -16.85
CA ILE A 185 -7.42 17.58 -15.39
C ILE A 185 -6.74 16.32 -14.89
N LEU A 186 -5.63 16.50 -14.19
CA LEU A 186 -4.80 15.43 -13.65
C LEU A 186 -5.17 15.19 -12.18
N ASN A 187 -5.50 13.95 -11.85
CA ASN A 187 -5.78 13.55 -10.47
C ASN A 187 -4.93 12.33 -10.11
N LEU A 188 -4.16 12.42 -9.03
CA LEU A 188 -3.62 11.24 -8.35
C LEU A 188 -4.52 10.95 -7.16
N LYS A 189 -5.21 9.82 -7.19
CA LYS A 189 -6.08 9.36 -6.11
C LYS A 189 -5.53 8.09 -5.45
N TRP A 190 -5.87 7.85 -4.19
CA TRP A 190 -5.60 6.60 -3.50
C TRP A 190 -6.90 5.83 -3.29
N ASP A 191 -6.95 4.62 -3.83
CA ASP A 191 -8.01 3.65 -3.59
C ASP A 191 -7.76 2.94 -2.27
N ILE A 192 -8.59 3.28 -1.29
CA ILE A 192 -8.47 2.76 0.07
C ILE A 192 -8.72 1.24 0.07
N PHE A 193 -9.68 0.76 -0.71
CA PHE A 193 -10.12 -0.64 -0.68
C PHE A 193 -9.11 -1.56 -1.38
N ASN A 194 -8.56 -1.11 -2.51
CA ASN A 194 -7.61 -1.90 -3.28
C ASN A 194 -6.15 -1.65 -2.88
N ARG A 195 -5.91 -0.66 -2.00
CA ARG A 195 -4.56 -0.19 -1.61
C ARG A 195 -3.70 0.17 -2.83
N GLU A 196 -4.33 0.86 -3.79
CA GLU A 196 -3.72 1.22 -5.08
C GLU A 196 -3.80 2.72 -5.31
N PHE A 197 -2.74 3.29 -5.87
CA PHE A 197 -2.70 4.65 -6.36
C PHE A 197 -3.19 4.67 -7.81
N GLN A 198 -4.20 5.50 -8.08
CA GLN A 198 -4.80 5.69 -9.38
C GLN A 198 -4.40 7.05 -9.93
N PHE A 199 -3.74 7.06 -11.09
CA PHE A 199 -3.53 8.29 -11.85
C PHE A 199 -4.63 8.41 -12.90
N LEU A 200 -5.40 9.50 -12.85
CA LEU A 200 -6.51 9.79 -13.74
C LEU A 200 -6.27 11.07 -14.53
N ILE A 201 -6.70 11.08 -15.78
CA ILE A 201 -6.70 12.23 -16.66
C ILE A 201 -8.12 12.43 -17.17
N ASN A 202 -8.70 13.61 -16.94
CA ASN A 202 -10.09 13.93 -17.29
C ASN A 202 -11.08 12.89 -16.74
N GLY A 203 -10.82 12.42 -15.51
CA GLY A 203 -11.61 11.37 -14.85
C GLY A 203 -11.34 9.95 -15.34
N LYS A 204 -10.55 9.75 -16.40
CA LYS A 204 -10.24 8.43 -16.96
C LYS A 204 -8.97 7.89 -16.33
N GLN A 205 -9.03 6.68 -15.76
CA GLN A 205 -7.88 6.03 -15.15
C GLN A 205 -6.83 5.67 -16.21
N ILE A 206 -5.60 6.12 -16.00
CA ILE A 206 -4.45 5.88 -16.89
C ILE A 206 -3.51 4.83 -16.30
N ASN A 207 -3.35 4.82 -14.97
CA ASN A 207 -2.43 3.89 -14.32
C ASN A 207 -2.91 3.47 -12.92
N LYS A 208 -2.48 2.29 -12.48
CA LYS A 208 -2.68 1.70 -11.16
C LYS A 208 -1.35 1.20 -10.61
N LEU A 209 -0.96 1.68 -9.44
CA LEU A 209 0.33 1.38 -8.83
C LEU A 209 0.19 1.10 -7.34
N LYS A 210 0.93 0.15 -6.80
CA LYS A 210 0.90 -0.17 -5.35
C LYS A 210 1.82 0.72 -4.49
N GLU A 211 2.72 1.47 -5.12
CA GLU A 211 3.70 2.31 -4.43
C GLU A 211 3.49 3.79 -4.75
N TYR A 212 3.35 4.62 -3.72
CA TYR A 212 3.12 6.06 -3.86
C TYR A 212 4.21 6.75 -4.67
N LYS A 213 5.50 6.47 -4.36
CA LYS A 213 6.64 7.09 -5.07
C LYS A 213 6.61 6.84 -6.57
N LYS A 214 6.22 5.64 -6.99
CA LYS A 214 6.08 5.30 -8.42
C LYS A 214 4.92 6.06 -9.04
N ALA A 215 3.79 6.14 -8.34
CA ALA A 215 2.61 6.84 -8.81
C ALA A 215 2.81 8.35 -8.93
N LEU A 216 3.49 8.95 -7.95
CA LEU A 216 3.89 10.35 -7.97
C LEU A 216 4.83 10.63 -9.14
N LYS A 217 5.83 9.79 -9.38
CA LYS A 217 6.74 9.93 -10.52
C LYS A 217 5.99 9.87 -11.86
N CYS A 218 4.99 8.99 -12.00
CA CYS A 218 4.15 8.96 -13.21
C CYS A 218 3.35 10.26 -13.39
N PHE A 219 2.75 10.77 -12.31
CA PHE A 219 2.01 12.03 -12.31
C PHE A 219 2.92 13.20 -12.72
N GLU A 220 4.07 13.35 -12.06
CA GLU A 220 5.04 14.41 -12.33
C GLU A 220 5.63 14.32 -13.74
N ASN A 221 5.96 13.12 -14.20
CA ASN A 221 6.43 12.91 -15.57
C ASN A 221 5.38 13.38 -16.59
N TYR A 222 4.11 13.04 -16.39
CA TYR A 222 3.06 13.50 -17.30
C TYR A 222 2.90 15.01 -17.26
N SER A 223 2.80 15.58 -16.05
CA SER A 223 2.66 17.02 -15.81
C SER A 223 3.79 17.82 -16.47
N ASN A 224 5.04 17.43 -16.21
CA ASN A 224 6.22 18.07 -16.78
C ASN A 224 6.25 17.95 -18.31
N ASN A 225 5.98 16.76 -18.87
CA ASN A 225 5.93 16.59 -20.32
C ASN A 225 4.86 17.47 -20.96
N LYS A 226 3.68 17.63 -20.34
CA LYS A 226 2.60 18.49 -20.88
C LYS A 226 2.88 19.98 -20.78
N ARG A 227 3.62 20.40 -19.75
CA ARG A 227 4.10 21.78 -19.62
C ARG A 227 5.09 22.11 -20.74
N LEU A 228 6.10 21.25 -20.91
CA LEU A 228 7.14 21.39 -21.93
C LEU A 228 6.60 21.25 -23.36
N TYR A 229 5.75 20.26 -23.61
CA TYR A 229 5.29 19.90 -24.95
C TYR A 229 3.76 19.95 -25.03
N PRO A 230 3.18 20.93 -25.75
CA PRO A 230 1.74 21.04 -25.98
C PRO A 230 1.12 19.77 -26.59
N SER A 231 1.87 19.07 -27.43
CA SER A 231 1.43 17.90 -28.15
C SER A 231 2.56 16.88 -28.28
N ARG A 232 2.18 15.62 -28.49
CA ARG A 232 3.13 14.54 -28.80
C ARG A 232 3.93 14.85 -30.07
N LYS A 233 3.29 15.47 -31.07
CA LYS A 233 3.94 15.89 -32.33
C LYS A 233 5.09 16.87 -32.07
N LEU A 234 4.91 17.84 -31.18
CA LEU A 234 5.97 18.79 -30.83
C LEU A 234 7.11 18.10 -30.05
N LYS A 235 6.80 17.15 -29.17
CA LYS A 235 7.85 16.37 -28.50
C LYS A 235 8.71 15.59 -29.50
N GLU A 236 8.08 14.82 -30.38
CA GLU A 236 8.77 14.04 -31.40
C GLU A 236 9.60 14.93 -32.35
N LYS A 237 9.14 16.16 -32.58
CA LYS A 237 9.85 17.13 -33.40
C LYS A 237 11.05 17.75 -32.68
N ALA A 238 10.92 18.07 -31.40
CA ALA A 238 12.04 18.51 -30.57
C ALA A 238 13.15 17.45 -30.53
N GLU A 239 12.77 16.18 -30.42
CA GLU A 239 13.70 15.03 -30.46
C GLU A 239 14.39 14.92 -31.83
N LYS A 240 13.64 15.05 -32.94
CA LYS A 240 14.21 15.02 -34.30
C LYS A 240 15.18 16.16 -34.59
N LEU A 241 14.89 17.34 -34.04
CA LEU A 241 15.73 18.53 -34.20
C LEU A 241 16.84 18.60 -33.14
N SER A 242 16.93 17.62 -32.23
CA SER A 242 17.91 17.59 -31.14
C SER A 242 17.87 18.84 -30.25
N ILE A 243 16.67 19.39 -30.01
CA ILE A 243 16.47 20.61 -29.19
C ILE A 243 15.73 20.37 -27.87
N SER A 244 15.49 19.12 -27.49
CA SER A 244 14.76 18.78 -26.26
C SER A 244 15.35 19.43 -25.01
N ASP A 245 16.68 19.50 -24.91
CA ASP A 245 17.37 20.11 -23.76
C ASP A 245 17.15 21.62 -23.70
N TYR A 246 17.15 22.30 -24.85
CA TYR A 246 16.85 23.74 -24.94
C TYR A 246 15.39 24.05 -24.61
N VAL A 247 14.46 23.16 -24.93
CA VAL A 247 13.05 23.30 -24.50
C VAL A 247 12.91 23.22 -22.98
N VAL A 248 13.67 22.31 -22.35
CA VAL A 248 13.71 22.18 -20.88
C VAL A 248 14.35 23.41 -20.24
N GLU A 249 15.50 23.85 -20.75
CA GLU A 249 16.21 25.02 -20.25
C GLU A 249 15.36 26.29 -20.37
N ALA A 250 14.75 26.52 -21.54
CA ALA A 250 13.89 27.68 -21.76
C ALA A 250 12.75 27.75 -20.73
N TYR A 251 12.11 26.61 -20.47
CA TYR A 251 11.04 26.51 -19.48
C TYR A 251 11.52 26.76 -18.04
N GLN A 252 12.65 26.17 -17.64
CA GLN A 252 13.20 26.33 -16.29
C GLN A 252 13.68 27.76 -16.02
N SER A 253 14.30 28.39 -17.03
CA SER A 253 14.83 29.75 -16.96
C SER A 253 13.76 30.82 -17.21
N LYS A 254 12.51 30.43 -17.51
CA LYS A 254 11.40 31.33 -17.89
C LYS A 254 11.78 32.28 -19.04
N MET A 255 12.53 31.77 -20.02
CA MET A 255 12.93 32.52 -21.22
C MET A 255 12.22 32.00 -22.47
N ASP A 256 12.15 32.85 -23.51
CA ASP A 256 11.59 32.43 -24.79
C ASP A 256 12.49 31.35 -25.43
N LEU A 257 11.86 30.33 -26.04
CA LEU A 257 12.59 29.23 -26.69
C LEU A 257 13.45 29.74 -27.85
N LEU A 258 12.98 30.73 -28.60
CA LEU A 258 13.77 31.34 -29.68
C LEU A 258 15.04 31.98 -29.13
N ASP A 259 14.94 32.71 -28.03
CA ASP A 259 16.10 33.36 -27.41
C ASP A 259 17.07 32.32 -26.82
N CYS A 260 16.55 31.24 -26.23
CA CYS A 260 17.37 30.12 -25.77
C CYS A 260 18.15 29.47 -26.93
N LEU A 261 17.47 29.21 -28.05
CA LEU A 261 18.09 28.64 -29.24
C LEU A 261 19.13 29.59 -29.86
N LYS A 262 18.86 30.90 -29.92
CA LYS A 262 19.84 31.88 -30.42
C LYS A 262 21.09 31.96 -29.55
N ASN A 263 20.95 31.86 -28.22
CA ASN A 263 22.07 31.91 -27.30
C ASN A 263 23.02 30.71 -27.47
N HIS A 264 22.48 29.52 -27.76
CA HIS A 264 23.28 28.30 -27.88
C HIS A 264 23.73 27.98 -29.31
N LEU A 265 22.89 28.24 -30.31
CA LEU A 265 23.14 27.86 -31.71
C LEU A 265 23.58 29.05 -32.58
N GLY A 266 23.54 30.27 -32.06
CA GLY A 266 23.74 31.50 -32.82
C GLY A 266 22.46 31.99 -33.50
N ASN A 267 22.48 33.25 -33.94
CA ASN A 267 21.26 33.96 -34.34
C ASN A 267 20.57 33.34 -35.57
N GLU A 268 21.32 33.01 -36.63
CA GLU A 268 20.77 32.44 -37.87
C GLU A 268 20.25 31.01 -37.67
N GLU A 269 21.05 30.11 -37.09
CA GLU A 269 20.66 28.71 -36.91
C GLU A 269 19.56 28.58 -35.85
N GLY A 270 19.59 29.38 -34.78
CA GLY A 270 18.53 29.42 -33.78
C GLY A 270 17.16 29.81 -34.36
N ILE A 271 17.12 30.82 -35.25
CA ILE A 271 15.90 31.20 -35.97
C ILE A 271 15.41 30.07 -36.89
N LYS A 272 16.34 29.46 -37.65
CA LYS A 272 16.02 28.37 -38.58
C LYS A 272 15.41 27.17 -37.87
N VAL A 273 16.04 26.70 -36.80
CA VAL A 273 15.58 25.55 -36.01
C VAL A 273 14.25 25.86 -35.31
N PHE A 274 14.08 27.07 -34.76
CA PHE A 274 12.81 27.48 -34.16
C PHE A 274 11.68 27.48 -35.19
N ASN A 275 11.90 28.09 -36.35
CA ASN A 275 10.92 28.11 -37.44
C ASN A 275 10.56 26.71 -37.90
N GLU A 276 11.56 25.83 -38.02
CA GLU A 276 11.32 24.44 -38.33
C GLU A 276 10.48 23.79 -37.24
N PHE A 277 10.78 23.98 -35.95
CA PHE A 277 10.04 23.44 -34.81
C PHE A 277 8.56 23.85 -34.79
N VAL A 278 8.26 25.15 -34.97
CA VAL A 278 6.88 25.67 -34.88
C VAL A 278 6.04 25.44 -36.15
N LYS A 279 6.67 25.12 -37.29
CA LYS A 279 5.96 24.85 -38.55
C LYS A 279 4.99 23.66 -38.41
N CYS A 280 3.71 23.86 -38.66
CA CYS A 280 2.71 22.78 -38.56
C CYS A 280 2.94 21.65 -39.56
#